data_AF-A0A353RPD7-F1
#
_entry.id   AF-A0A353RPD7-F1
#
_cell.length_a   1.000
_cell.length_b   1.000
_cell.length_c   1.000
_cell.angle_alpha   90.00
_cell.angle_beta   90.00
_cell.angle_gamma   90.00
#
_symmetry.space_group_name_H-M   'P 1'
#
loop_
_entity.id
_entity.type
_entity.pdbx_description
1 polymer ?
#
loop_
_entity_poly.entity_id
_entity_poly.type
_entity_poly.pdbx_seq_one_letter_code
_entity_poly.pdbx_strand_id
1 'polypeptide(L)'
;MIYIVNKSRKPDFNIALEEYCFKKLLQYDKVFILWINEPSIIVGKHQNTLAEINGSFIRENGIHVVRRISGGGAVYHDLNNLNY
;
A
#
# COMPACT_ATOMS: atom_id res chain seq x y z
N MET A 1 -18.36 5.73 -13.37
CA MET A 1 -17.58 5.55 -12.12
C MET A 1 -17.99 4.24 -11.49
N ILE A 2 -17.02 3.39 -11.14
CA ILE A 2 -17.25 2.14 -10.43
C ILE A 2 -16.54 2.16 -9.07
N TYR A 3 -16.96 1.29 -8.15
CA TYR A 3 -16.22 1.04 -6.92
C TYR A 3 -15.84 -0.44 -6.81
N ILE A 4 -14.73 -0.72 -6.14
CA ILE A 4 -14.22 -2.08 -5.90
C ILE A 4 -14.24 -2.34 -4.40
N VAL A 5 -14.88 -3.44 -4.00
CA VAL A 5 -14.87 -3.91 -2.61
C VAL A 5 -13.63 -4.76 -2.40
N ASN A 6 -12.67 -4.23 -1.65
CA ASN A 6 -11.47 -4.97 -1.24
C ASN A 6 -11.53 -5.33 0.26
N LYS A 7 -11.45 -6.62 0.57
CA LYS A 7 -11.45 -7.14 1.95
C LYS A 7 -10.08 -7.66 2.39
N SER A 8 -9.09 -7.68 1.49
CA SER A 8 -7.74 -8.12 1.83
C SER A 8 -7.06 -7.11 2.76
N ARG A 9 -6.25 -7.62 3.69
CA ARG A 9 -5.38 -6.82 4.56
C ARG A 9 -3.91 -6.90 4.16
N LYS A 10 -3.59 -7.69 3.13
CA LYS A 10 -2.22 -7.89 2.68
C LYS A 10 -1.72 -6.68 1.88
N PRO A 11 -0.63 -6.02 2.29
CA PRO A 11 -0.16 -4.77 1.69
C PRO A 11 0.37 -4.92 0.27
N ASP A 12 1.05 -6.03 -0.02
CA ASP A 12 1.55 -6.38 -1.35
C ASP A 12 0.39 -6.59 -2.33
N PHE A 13 -0.64 -7.32 -1.94
CA PHE A 13 -1.86 -7.49 -2.74
C PHE A 13 -2.61 -6.17 -2.94
N ASN A 14 -2.80 -5.39 -1.87
CA ASN A 14 -3.57 -4.14 -1.93
C ASN A 14 -2.91 -3.11 -2.86
N ILE A 15 -1.57 -2.97 -2.78
CA ILE A 15 -0.82 -2.08 -3.68
C ILE A 15 -0.84 -2.61 -5.12
N ALA A 16 -0.73 -3.92 -5.32
CA ALA A 16 -0.85 -4.52 -6.66
C ALA A 16 -2.24 -4.31 -7.27
N LEU A 17 -3.31 -4.42 -6.47
CA LEU A 17 -4.68 -4.18 -6.91
C LEU A 17 -4.88 -2.71 -7.30
N GLU A 18 -4.40 -1.77 -6.48
CA GLU A 18 -4.44 -0.34 -6.78
C GLU A 18 -3.73 -0.04 -8.11
N GLU A 19 -2.49 -0.54 -8.28
CA GLU A 19 -1.73 -0.34 -9.51
C GLU A 19 -2.43 -0.98 -10.72
N TYR A 20 -3.02 -2.16 -10.57
CA TYR A 20 -3.79 -2.81 -11.63
C TYR A 20 -5.01 -1.97 -12.02
N CYS A 21 -5.76 -1.47 -11.04
CA CYS A 21 -6.89 -0.58 -11.29
C CYS A 21 -6.44 0.66 -12.07
N PHE A 22 -5.32 1.26 -11.67
CA PHE A 22 -4.79 2.45 -12.31
C PHE A 22 -4.28 2.21 -13.73
N LYS A 23 -3.58 1.09 -13.97
CA LYS A 23 -2.89 0.83 -15.25
C LYS A 23 -3.68 0.00 -16.25
N LYS A 24 -4.64 -0.81 -15.80
CA LYS A 24 -5.29 -1.85 -16.62
C LYS A 24 -6.79 -1.69 -16.75
N LEU A 25 -7.49 -1.09 -15.78
CA LEU A 25 -8.93 -0.86 -15.85
C LEU A 25 -9.27 0.41 -16.65
N LEU A 26 -8.63 0.58 -17.81
CA LEU A 26 -8.71 1.79 -18.65
C LEU A 26 -10.07 1.99 -19.32
N GLN A 27 -10.94 0.97 -19.31
CA GLN A 27 -12.31 1.07 -19.81
C GLN A 27 -13.24 1.86 -18.88
N TYR A 28 -12.82 2.19 -17.66
CA TYR A 28 -13.60 2.96 -16.71
C TYR A 28 -12.95 4.33 -16.46
N ASP A 29 -13.70 5.42 -16.67
CA ASP A 29 -13.18 6.78 -16.47
C ASP A 29 -12.78 7.08 -15.02
N LYS A 30 -13.44 6.43 -14.05
CA LYS A 30 -13.23 6.62 -12.61
C LYS A 30 -13.43 5.31 -11.86
N VAL A 31 -12.45 4.97 -11.04
CA VAL A 31 -12.45 3.82 -10.12
C VAL A 31 -12.24 4.35 -8.71
N PHE A 32 -13.04 3.88 -7.76
CA PHE A 32 -12.89 4.19 -6.33
C PHE A 32 -12.67 2.90 -5.53
N ILE A 33 -11.72 2.91 -4.61
CA ILE A 33 -11.40 1.78 -3.74
C ILE A 33 -11.09 2.30 -2.34
N LEU A 34 -11.61 1.62 -1.33
CA LEU A 34 -11.18 1.79 0.05
C LEU A 34 -10.51 0.50 0.50
N TRP A 35 -9.40 0.60 1.22
CA TRP A 35 -8.68 -0.57 1.69
C TRP A 35 -7.87 -0.28 2.95
N ILE A 36 -7.57 -1.34 3.72
CA ILE A 36 -6.84 -1.29 4.98
C ILE A 36 -5.73 -2.34 4.91
N ASN A 37 -4.50 -1.98 5.26
CA ASN A 37 -3.42 -2.96 5.42
C ASN A 37 -3.31 -3.44 6.87
N GLU A 38 -2.82 -4.66 7.05
CA GLU A 38 -2.19 -5.07 8.30
C GLU A 38 -0.86 -4.31 8.54
N PRO A 39 -0.24 -4.39 9.73
CA PRO A 39 0.96 -3.61 10.07
C PRO A 39 2.02 -3.57 8.97
N SER A 40 2.25 -2.39 8.41
CA SER A 40 3.09 -2.21 7.22
C SER A 40 3.79 -0.86 7.19
N ILE A 41 4.98 -0.81 6.62
CA ILE A 41 5.63 0.42 6.17
C ILE A 41 5.55 0.47 4.65
N ILE A 42 4.88 1.52 4.15
CA ILE A 42 4.78 1.77 2.72
C ILE A 42 5.82 2.83 2.33
N VAL A 43 6.86 2.38 1.64
CA VAL A 43 8.01 3.21 1.25
C VAL A 43 7.71 3.92 -0.07
N GLY A 44 8.03 5.22 -0.14
CA GLY A 44 7.86 6.00 -1.37
C GLY A 44 8.73 5.49 -2.51
N LYS A 45 8.29 5.68 -3.75
CA LYS A 45 8.93 5.13 -4.95
C LYS A 45 10.45 5.37 -5.04
N HIS A 46 10.93 6.53 -4.58
CA HIS A 46 12.31 6.97 -4.75
C HIS A 46 13.18 6.90 -3.48
N GLN A 47 12.64 6.41 -2.36
CA GLN A 47 13.41 6.34 -1.11
C GLN A 47 14.34 5.12 -1.04
N ASN A 48 15.46 5.27 -0.33
CA ASN A 48 16.29 4.14 0.06
C ASN A 48 15.63 3.39 1.23
N THR A 49 14.99 2.26 0.94
CA THR A 49 14.24 1.49 1.95
C THR A 49 15.04 1.21 3.22
N LEU A 50 16.32 0.84 3.09
CA LEU A 50 17.13 0.49 4.27
C LEU A 50 17.46 1.68 5.17
N ALA A 51 17.41 2.91 4.64
CA ALA A 51 17.64 4.13 5.41
C ALA A 51 16.38 4.63 6.14
N GLU A 52 15.19 4.21 5.70
CA GLU A 52 13.90 4.67 6.24
C GLU A 52 13.35 3.77 7.34
N ILE A 53 13.95 2.60 7.56
CA ILE A 53 13.36 1.55 8.39
C ILE A 53 14.26 1.10 9.53
N ASN A 54 13.66 0.74 10.66
CA ASN A 54 14.33 -0.05 11.69
C ASN A 54 14.16 -1.55 11.37
N GLY A 55 15.16 -2.13 10.69
CA GLY A 55 15.08 -3.50 10.21
C GLY A 55 14.90 -4.56 11.32
N SER A 56 15.50 -4.35 12.50
CA SER A 56 15.35 -5.30 13.62
C SER A 56 13.93 -5.28 14.17
N PHE A 57 13.42 -4.08 14.47
CA PHE A 57 12.05 -3.90 14.98
C PHE A 57 10.99 -4.49 14.04
N ILE A 58 11.17 -4.28 12.73
CA ILE A 58 10.22 -4.77 11.71
C ILE A 58 10.20 -6.30 11.65
N ARG A 59 11.37 -6.95 11.70
CA ARG A 59 11.45 -8.41 11.69
C ARG A 59 10.85 -9.02 12.95
N GLU A 60 11.15 -8.43 14.11
CA GLU A 60 10.63 -8.91 15.40
C GLU A 60 9.11 -8.78 15.50
N ASN A 61 8.52 -7.73 14.92
CA ASN A 61 7.08 -7.46 14.97
C ASN A 61 6.31 -7.95 13.74
N GLY A 62 6.96 -8.61 12.78
CA GLY A 62 6.31 -9.10 11.56
C GLY A 62 5.70 -7.99 10.70
N ILE A 63 6.27 -6.79 10.70
CA ILE A 63 5.75 -5.64 9.94
C ILE A 63 6.17 -5.80 8.48
N HIS A 64 5.23 -5.60 7.55
CA HIS A 64 5.52 -5.68 6.13
C HIS A 64 6.25 -4.42 5.64
N VAL A 65 7.11 -4.55 4.62
CA VAL A 65 7.73 -3.39 3.95
C VAL A 65 7.46 -3.51 2.46
N VAL A 66 6.69 -2.55 1.92
CA VAL A 66 6.28 -2.55 0.51
C VAL A 66 6.56 -1.19 -0.11
N ARG A 67 7.07 -1.16 -1.35
CA ARG A 67 7.29 0.08 -2.10
C ARG A 67 6.06 0.41 -2.95
N ARG A 68 5.50 1.61 -2.81
CA ARG A 68 4.38 2.10 -3.64
C ARG A 68 4.86 2.79 -4.93
N ILE A 69 3.93 3.01 -5.85
CA ILE A 69 4.20 3.61 -7.16
C ILE A 69 4.22 5.15 -7.16
N SER A 70 3.74 5.78 -6.08
CA SER A 70 3.79 7.24 -5.89
C SER A 70 5.06 7.68 -5.16
N GLY A 71 5.44 8.95 -5.35
CA GLY A 71 6.53 9.59 -4.61
C GLY A 71 6.15 9.90 -3.15
N GLY A 72 6.94 10.74 -2.48
CA GLY A 72 6.76 11.09 -1.06
C GLY A 72 7.57 10.22 -0.10
N GLY A 73 7.29 10.35 1.21
CA GLY A 73 8.02 9.67 2.29
C GLY A 73 7.50 8.27 2.63
N ALA A 74 8.05 7.67 3.69
CA ALA A 74 7.60 6.40 4.24
C ALA A 74 6.43 6.65 5.21
N VAL A 75 5.41 5.80 5.16
CA VAL A 75 4.24 5.88 6.03
C VAL A 75 3.99 4.53 6.69
N TYR A 76 3.57 4.56 7.95
CA TYR A 76 3.17 3.37 8.69
C TYR A 76 1.66 3.18 8.60
N HIS A 77 1.22 1.97 8.27
CA HIS A 77 -0.18 1.56 8.24
C HIS A 77 -0.42 0.51 9.32
N ASP A 78 -1.63 0.53 9.87
CA ASP A 78 -2.20 -0.53 10.69
C ASP A 78 -3.67 -0.77 10.32
N LEU A 79 -4.37 -1.62 11.09
CA LEU A 79 -5.76 -1.97 10.85
C LEU A 79 -6.77 -0.83 11.06
N ASN A 80 -6.33 0.33 11.57
CA ASN A 80 -7.13 1.53 11.78
C ASN A 80 -6.78 2.65 10.79
N ASN A 81 -5.79 2.44 9.90
CA ASN A 81 -5.47 3.36 8.82
C ASN A 81 -6.25 2.99 7.54
N LEU A 82 -7.27 3.80 7.21
CA LEU A 82 -8.07 3.65 6.00
C LEU A 82 -7.43 4.40 4.82
N ASN A 83 -7.16 3.66 3.73
CA ASN A 83 -6.57 4.18 2.49
C ASN A 83 -7.65 4.36 1.43
N TYR A 84 -7.44 5.32 0.52
CA TYR A 84 -8.35 5.71 -0.55
C TYR A 84 -7.61 6.18 -1.80
#